data_AF-A0A392S828-F1
#
_entry.id   AF-A0A392S828-F1
#
_cell.length_a   1.000
_cell.length_b   1.000
_cell.length_c   1.000
_cell.angle_alpha   90.00
_cell.angle_beta   90.00
_cell.angle_gamma   90.00
#
_symmetry.space_group_name_H-M   'P 1'
#
loop_
_entity.id
_entity.type
_entity.pdbx_description
1 polymer ?
#
loop_
_entity_poly.entity_id
_entity_poly.type
_entity_poly.pdbx_seq_one_letter_code
_entity_poly.pdbx_strand_id
1 'polypeptide(L)'
;SKHFIKRFENIWLQDPACPQIIKGEWPQATGKVNNKLQYVFDKVHQWGRDTYGNIPRQIKTTQDKLHDLKGITPNKDTISQIKQLELKLDGLLHHEEQWWAQRAKTN
;
A
#
# COMPACT_ATOMS: atom_id res chain seq x y z
N SER A 1 -14.72 -17.13 -17.28
CA SER A 1 -14.42 -15.95 -16.44
C SER A 1 -13.50 -16.36 -15.30
N LYS A 2 -12.29 -15.78 -15.18
CA LYS A 2 -11.41 -16.05 -14.02
C LYS A 2 -12.05 -15.42 -12.79
N HIS A 3 -12.53 -16.23 -11.84
CA HIS A 3 -12.99 -15.72 -10.55
C HIS A 3 -11.78 -15.15 -9.78
N PHE A 4 -11.70 -13.83 -9.68
CA PHE A 4 -10.73 -13.18 -8.81
C PHE A 4 -11.21 -13.32 -7.37
N ILE A 5 -10.66 -14.29 -6.65
CA ILE A 5 -10.93 -14.45 -5.22
C ILE A 5 -10.17 -13.34 -4.50
N LYS A 6 -10.93 -12.40 -3.92
CA LYS A 6 -10.39 -11.41 -2.99
C LYS A 6 -9.82 -12.16 -1.77
N ARG A 7 -8.57 -11.89 -1.42
CA ARG A 7 -7.90 -12.51 -0.27
C ARG A 7 -7.54 -11.44 0.74
N PHE A 8 -7.58 -11.81 2.01
CA PHE A 8 -7.02 -11.00 3.07
C PHE A 8 -5.50 -11.20 3.07
N GLU A 9 -4.73 -10.11 3.11
CA GLU A 9 -3.27 -10.16 3.10
C GLU A 9 -2.74 -9.92 4.53
N ASN A 10 -1.84 -10.77 5.05
CA ASN A 10 -1.33 -10.57 6.42
C ASN A 10 -0.59 -9.24 6.62
N ILE A 11 -0.02 -8.64 5.57
CA ILE A 11 0.60 -7.31 5.66
C ILE A 11 -0.38 -6.27 6.20
N TRP A 12 -1.68 -6.43 5.92
CA TRP A 12 -2.71 -5.56 6.46
C TRP A 12 -2.77 -5.63 7.99
N LEU A 13 -2.48 -6.78 8.61
CA LEU A 13 -2.47 -6.93 10.07
C LEU A 13 -1.32 -6.18 10.74
N GLN A 14 -0.24 -5.89 10.00
CA GLN A 14 0.90 -5.14 10.52
C GLN A 14 0.64 -3.64 10.48
N ASP A 15 -0.29 -3.19 9.64
CA ASP A 15 -0.69 -1.79 9.57
C ASP A 15 -1.77 -1.49 10.62
N PRO A 16 -1.53 -0.56 11.55
CA PRO A 16 -2.51 -0.18 12.56
C PRO A 16 -3.81 0.40 11.97
N ALA A 17 -3.81 0.86 10.71
CA ALA A 17 -5.00 1.30 10.01
C ALA A 17 -6.00 0.15 9.75
N CYS A 18 -5.53 -1.08 9.54
CA CYS A 18 -6.43 -2.22 9.29
C CYS A 18 -7.42 -2.47 10.44
N PRO A 19 -7.00 -2.67 11.71
CA PRO A 19 -7.94 -2.82 12.81
C PRO A 19 -8.77 -1.56 13.08
N GLN A 20 -8.28 -0.37 12.74
CA GLN A 20 -9.06 0.87 12.83
C GLN A 20 -10.21 0.90 11.83
N ILE A 21 -9.96 0.52 10.58
CA ILE A 21 -10.99 0.43 9.53
C ILE A 21 -12.04 -0.62 9.91
N ILE A 22 -11.61 -1.80 10.38
CA ILE A 22 -12.55 -2.84 10.84
C ILE A 22 -13.46 -2.31 11.95
N LYS A 23 -12.88 -1.64 12.95
CA LYS A 23 -13.64 -1.06 14.07
C LYS A 23 -14.58 0.07 13.64
N GLY A 24 -14.18 0.89 12.67
CA GLY A 24 -14.98 2.00 12.15
C GLY A 24 -16.13 1.56 11.23
N GLU A 25 -15.90 0.51 10.43
CA GLU A 25 -16.87 0.03 9.44
C GLU A 25 -17.85 -1.01 10.02
N TRP A 26 -17.47 -1.74 11.07
CA TRP A 26 -18.34 -2.77 11.67
C TRP A 26 -19.70 -2.23 12.17
N PRO A 27 -19.78 -1.06 12.84
CA PRO A 27 -21.06 -0.50 13.29
C PRO A 27 -21.93 -0.01 12.12
N GLN A 28 -21.33 0.38 11.00
CA GLN A 28 -22.02 0.85 9.79
C GLN A 28 -22.72 -0.30 9.05
N ALA A 29 -22.26 -1.53 9.27
CA ALA A 29 -22.76 -2.70 8.57
C ALA A 29 -24.12 -3.17 9.12
N THR A 30 -25.07 -3.45 8.22
CA THR A 30 -26.43 -3.86 8.54
C THR A 30 -26.73 -5.29 8.08
N GLY A 31 -27.78 -5.89 8.65
CA GLY A 31 -28.22 -7.26 8.31
C GLY A 31 -27.50 -8.36 9.10
N LYS A 32 -27.53 -9.58 8.56
CA LYS A 32 -26.95 -10.79 9.17
C LYS A 32 -25.42 -10.68 9.27
N VAL A 33 -24.83 -11.44 10.19
CA VAL A 33 -23.38 -11.47 10.44
C VAL A 33 -22.56 -11.67 9.16
N ASN A 34 -22.99 -12.56 8.27
CA ASN A 34 -22.29 -12.81 7.00
C ASN A 34 -22.25 -11.56 6.10
N ASN A 35 -23.33 -10.77 6.06
CA ASN A 35 -23.38 -9.53 5.28
C ASN A 35 -22.46 -8.47 5.89
N LYS A 36 -22.40 -8.41 7.22
CA LYS A 36 -21.50 -7.50 7.93
C LYS A 36 -20.04 -7.84 7.68
N LEU A 37 -19.69 -9.12 7.75
CA LEU A 37 -18.35 -9.62 7.44
C LEU A 37 -17.96 -9.27 6.00
N GLN A 38 -18.85 -9.52 5.02
CA GLN A 38 -18.58 -9.20 3.63
C GLN A 38 -18.37 -7.70 3.41
N TYR A 39 -19.21 -6.86 4.00
CA TYR A 39 -19.09 -5.39 3.91
C TYR A 39 -17.74 -4.91 4.46
N VAL A 40 -17.38 -5.32 5.68
CA VAL A 40 -16.12 -4.91 6.30
C VAL A 40 -14.93 -5.46 5.53
N PHE A 41 -15.00 -6.70 5.06
CA PHE A 41 -13.96 -7.29 4.23
C PHE A 41 -13.75 -6.51 2.93
N ASP A 42 -14.83 -6.08 2.26
CA ASP A 42 -14.72 -5.27 1.05
C ASP A 42 -14.08 -3.90 1.32
N LYS A 43 -14.37 -3.28 2.47
CA LYS A 43 -13.75 -2.02 2.89
C LYS A 43 -12.25 -2.17 3.16
N VAL A 44 -11.87 -3.19 3.93
CA VAL A 44 -10.46 -3.47 4.22
C VAL A 44 -9.73 -3.85 2.93
N HIS A 45 -10.33 -4.66 2.07
CA HIS A 45 -9.73 -5.03 0.79
C HIS A 45 -9.55 -3.83 -0.14
N GLN A 46 -10.52 -2.91 -0.20
CA GLN A 46 -10.39 -1.69 -1.00
C GLN A 46 -9.26 -0.81 -0.47
N TRP A 47 -9.21 -0.55 0.83
CA TRP A 47 -8.11 0.17 1.47
C TRP A 47 -6.76 -0.51 1.19
N GLY A 48 -6.67 -1.84 1.35
CA GLY A 48 -5.45 -2.59 1.09
C GLY A 48 -4.99 -2.46 -0.37
N ARG A 49 -5.93 -2.45 -1.33
CA ARG A 49 -5.60 -2.19 -2.73
C ARG A 49 -5.13 -0.75 -2.95
N ASP A 50 -5.76 0.24 -2.34
CA ASP A 50 -5.41 1.64 -2.57
C ASP A 50 -4.06 2.01 -1.93
N THR A 51 -3.79 1.48 -0.73
CA THR A 51 -2.54 1.67 0.00
C THR A 51 -1.38 0.90 -0.63
N TYR A 52 -1.57 -0.39 -0.94
CA TYR A 52 -0.47 -1.27 -1.36
C TYR A 52 -0.45 -1.59 -2.85
N GLY A 53 -1.59 -1.56 -3.54
CA GLY A 53 -1.70 -1.92 -4.95
C GLY A 53 -1.01 -0.93 -5.90
N ASN A 54 -0.78 0.31 -5.45
CA ASN A 54 -0.08 1.33 -6.23
C ASN A 54 1.42 1.41 -5.91
N ILE A 55 1.94 0.65 -4.93
CA ILE A 55 3.35 0.74 -4.50
C ILE A 55 4.32 0.53 -5.67
N PRO A 56 4.20 -0.51 -6.52
CA PRO A 56 5.13 -0.70 -7.63
C PRO A 56 5.13 0.47 -8.62
N ARG A 57 3.95 1.07 -8.87
CA ARG A 57 3.82 2.25 -9.72
C ARG A 57 4.44 3.49 -9.09
N GLN A 58 4.27 3.66 -7.78
CA GLN A 58 4.86 4.76 -7.02
C GLN A 58 6.38 4.65 -6.95
N ILE A 59 6.94 3.44 -6.80
CA ILE A 59 8.38 3.16 -6.85
C ILE A 59 8.93 3.62 -8.19
N LYS A 60 8.36 3.11 -9.29
CA LYS A 60 8.79 3.48 -10.65
C LYS A 60 8.74 5.00 -10.87
N THR A 61 7.61 5.63 -10.52
CA THR A 61 7.45 7.08 -10.68
C THR A 61 8.46 7.88 -9.83
N THR A 62 8.81 7.39 -8.65
CA THR A 62 9.78 8.05 -7.75
C THR A 62 11.20 7.87 -8.28
N GLN A 63 11.54 6.70 -8.82
CA GLN A 63 12.81 6.43 -9.50
C GLN A 63 12.98 7.31 -10.76
N ASP A 64 11.95 7.40 -11.61
CA ASP A 64 11.97 8.24 -12.81
C ASP A 64 12.22 9.71 -12.44
N LYS A 65 11.52 10.25 -11.42
CA LYS A 65 11.75 11.61 -10.92
C LYS A 65 13.14 11.83 -10.34
N LEU A 66 13.70 10.84 -9.63
CA LEU A 66 15.06 10.91 -9.10
C LEU A 66 16.09 10.92 -10.23
N HIS A 67 15.89 10.10 -11.27
CA HIS A 67 16.73 10.08 -12.45
C HIS A 67 16.73 11.44 -13.15
N ASP A 68 15.54 12.02 -13.37
CA ASP A 68 15.41 13.32 -14.01
C ASP A 68 16.10 14.42 -13.21
N LEU A 69 15.86 14.50 -11.89
CA LEU A 69 16.47 15.52 -11.02
C LEU A 69 18.00 15.40 -10.91
N LYS A 70 18.55 14.17 -10.97
CA LYS A 70 20.00 13.92 -10.96
C LYS A 70 20.67 14.30 -12.29
N GLY A 71 19.91 14.46 -13.37
CA GLY A 71 20.39 14.92 -14.67
C GLY A 71 20.44 16.44 -14.84
N ILE A 72 19.89 17.21 -13.90
CA ILE A 72 19.84 18.69 -13.94
C ILE A 72 20.97 19.26 -13.07
N THR A 73 21.49 20.45 -13.44
CA THR A 73 22.48 21.16 -12.62
C THR A 73 22.00 21.30 -11.17
N PRO A 74 22.76 20.80 -10.18
CA PRO A 74 22.34 20.80 -8.79
C PRO A 74 22.19 22.22 -8.25
N ASN A 75 21.01 22.54 -7.71
CA ASN A 75 20.80 23.70 -6.84
C ASN A 75 20.30 23.24 -5.46
N LYS A 76 20.23 24.15 -4.48
CA LYS A 76 19.79 23.81 -3.11
C LYS A 76 18.39 23.16 -3.07
N ASP A 77 17.48 23.60 -3.92
CA ASP A 77 16.11 23.08 -3.99
C ASP A 77 16.08 21.67 -4.61
N THR A 78 16.83 21.45 -5.69
CA THR A 78 16.98 20.14 -6.34
C THR A 78 17.62 19.13 -5.38
N ILE A 79 18.63 19.53 -4.61
CA ILE A 79 19.26 18.66 -3.61
C ILE A 79 18.27 18.29 -2.49
N SER A 80 17.45 19.25 -2.03
CA SER A 80 16.40 19.00 -1.04
C SER A 80 15.33 18.03 -1.57
N GLN A 81 14.88 18.24 -2.81
CA GLN A 81 13.90 17.38 -3.47
C GLN A 81 14.42 15.96 -3.69
N ILE A 82 15.69 15.79 -4.06
CA ILE A 82 16.33 14.48 -4.19
C ILE A 82 16.29 13.75 -2.85
N LYS A 83 16.69 14.39 -1.73
CA LYS A 83 16.65 13.77 -0.40
C LYS A 83 15.23 13.35 0.01
N GLN A 84 14.23 14.17 -0.27
CA GLN A 84 12.84 13.85 0.03
C GLN A 84 12.33 12.65 -0.79
N LEU A 85 12.69 12.60 -2.08
CA LEU A 85 12.32 11.50 -2.95
C LEU A 85 13.06 10.21 -2.61
N GLU A 86 14.32 10.28 -2.17
CA GLU A 86 15.08 9.12 -1.66
C GLU A 86 14.43 8.56 -0.39
N LEU A 87 14.09 9.40 0.58
CA LEU A 87 13.37 8.96 1.79
C LEU A 87 12.02 8.31 1.45
N LYS A 88 11.29 8.89 0.49
CA LYS A 88 10.03 8.33 0.00
C LYS A 88 10.24 6.98 -0.68
N LEU A 89 11.28 6.85 -1.50
CA LEU A 89 11.61 5.61 -2.19
C LEU A 89 11.98 4.50 -1.21
N ASP A 90 12.80 4.79 -0.20
CA ASP A 90 13.14 3.85 0.86
C ASP A 90 11.90 3.35 1.60
N GLY A 91 10.98 4.28 1.93
CA GLY A 91 9.69 3.91 2.52
C GLY A 91 8.88 2.97 1.61
N LEU A 92 8.78 3.27 0.31
CA LEU A 92 8.04 2.44 -0.64
C LEU A 92 8.69 1.05 -0.83
N LEU A 93 10.01 0.98 -0.92
CA LEU A 93 10.77 -0.27 -1.04
C LEU A 93 10.65 -1.13 0.22
N HIS A 94 10.65 -0.52 1.41
CA HIS A 94 10.43 -1.25 2.66
C HIS A 94 9.03 -1.91 2.70
N HIS A 95 7.99 -1.18 2.29
CA HIS A 95 6.64 -1.74 2.21
C HIS A 95 6.55 -2.84 1.15
N GLU A 96 7.23 -2.67 0.01
CA GLU A 96 7.33 -3.70 -1.03
C GLU A 96 8.05 -4.95 -0.51
N GLU A 97 9.21 -4.81 0.13
CA GLU A 97 9.97 -5.92 0.70
C GLU A 97 9.15 -6.70 1.74
N GLN A 98 8.42 -6.02 2.62
CA GLN A 98 7.50 -6.67 3.56
C GLN A 98 6.40 -7.47 2.84
N TRP A 99 5.88 -6.93 1.73
CA TRP A 99 4.87 -7.61 0.91
C TRP A 99 5.43 -8.84 0.18
N TRP A 100 6.64 -8.75 -0.39
CA TRP A 100 7.30 -9.86 -1.09
C TRP A 100 7.82 -10.94 -0.14
N ALA A 101 8.41 -10.57 1.01
CA ALA A 101 8.90 -11.52 2.01
C ALA A 101 7.78 -12.42 2.56
N GLN A 102 6.55 -11.92 2.60
CA GLN A 102 5.38 -12.70 2.98
C GLN A 102 4.96 -13.68 1.88
N ARG A 103 4.89 -13.23 0.62
CA ARG A 103 4.50 -14.10 -0.52
C ARG A 103 5.54 -15.19 -0.79
N ALA A 104 6.82 -14.92 -0.55
CA ALA A 104 7.89 -15.92 -0.66
C ALA A 104 7.78 -17.06 0.36
N LYS A 105 7.14 -16.84 1.52
CA LYS A 105 6.90 -17.86 2.55
C LYS A 105 5.59 -18.63 2.39
N THR A 106 4.71 -18.17 1.50
CA THR A 106 3.38 -18.75 1.27
C THR A 106 3.33 -19.57 -0.04
N ASN A 107 4.46 -19.70 -0.74
CA ASN A 107 4.64 -20.54 -1.92
C ASN A 107 5.44 -21.80 -1.59
#